data_AF-A0A919AMX7-F1
#
_entry.id   AF-A0A919AMX7-F1
#
_cell.length_a   1.000
_cell.length_b   1.000
_cell.length_c   1.000
_cell.angle_alpha   90.00
_cell.angle_beta   90.00
_cell.angle_gamma   90.00
#
_symmetry.space_group_name_H-M   'P 1'
#
loop_
_entity.id
_entity.type
_entity.pdbx_description
1 polymer ?
#
loop_
_entity_poly.entity_id
_entity_poly.type
_entity_poly.pdbx_seq_one_letter_code
_entity_poly.pdbx_strand_id
1 'polypeptide(L)' 'MNAFNQHPGRAFRARELHELFGMPTDEATVNVTRSRLGRLARQGFLTQPGRGRYQKRT' A
#
# COMPACT_ATOMS: atom_id res chain seq x y z
N MET A 1 10.80 -4.58 6.53
CA MET A 1 10.23 -3.37 7.17
C MET A 1 8.79 -3.19 6.69
N ASN A 2 7.84 -2.90 7.58
CA ASN A 2 6.45 -2.63 7.20
C ASN A 2 6.21 -1.11 7.20
N ALA A 3 6.16 -0.48 6.01
CA ALA A 3 5.96 0.97 5.87
C ALA A 3 4.72 1.48 6.61
N PHE A 4 3.65 0.67 6.67
CA PHE A 4 2.42 1.02 7.37
C PHE A 4 2.59 1.07 8.90
N ASN A 5 3.52 0.28 9.46
CA ASN A 5 3.84 0.34 10.88
C ASN A 5 4.76 1.51 11.23
N GLN A 6 5.67 1.87 10.31
CA GLN A 6 6.61 2.98 10.52
C GLN A 6 5.94 4.35 10.34
N HIS A 7 4.85 4.41 9.58
CA HIS A 7 4.07 5.62 9.33
C HIS A 7 2.60 5.40 9.69
N PRO A 8 2.26 5.25 10.98
CA PRO A 8 0.87 5.13 11.41
C PRO A 8 0.09 6.37 10.98
N GLY A 9 -1.13 6.18 10.47
CA GLY A 9 -1.95 7.29 9.96
C GLY A 9 -1.54 7.81 8.57
N ARG A 10 -0.41 7.38 7.98
CA ARG A 10 -0.11 7.72 6.59
C ARG A 10 -0.78 6.73 5.63
N ALA A 11 -1.50 7.27 4.66
CA ALA A 11 -2.04 6.48 3.56
C ALA A 11 -1.08 6.49 2.36
N PHE A 12 -0.78 5.31 1.82
CA PHE A 12 0.14 5.10 0.70
C PHE A 12 -0.59 4.60 -0.55
N ARG A 13 -0.11 5.01 -1.72
CA ARG A 13 -0.36 4.34 -3.00
C ARG A 13 0.68 3.24 -3.24
N ALA A 14 0.33 2.25 -4.07
CA ALA A 14 1.25 1.16 -4.41
C ALA A 14 2.59 1.67 -4.99
N ARG A 15 2.56 2.70 -5.85
CA ARG A 15 3.77 3.31 -6.42
C ARG A 15 4.64 4.01 -5.37
N GLU A 16 4.02 4.71 -4.42
CA GLU A 16 4.75 5.39 -3.33
C GLU A 16 5.47 4.38 -2.42
N LEU A 17 4.93 3.16 -2.26
CA LEU A 17 5.64 2.08 -1.56
C LEU A 17 6.85 1.59 -2.36
N HIS A 18 6.71 1.46 -3.68
CA HIS A 18 7.84 1.08 -4.53
C HIS A 18 8.96 2.12 -4.48
N GLU A 19 8.62 3.40 -4.59
CA GLU A 19 9.57 4.52 -4.46
C GLU A 19 10.26 4.52 -3.08
N LEU A 20 9.49 4.30 -1.99
CA LEU A 20 10.04 4.23 -0.63
C LEU A 20 11.03 3.08 -0.44
N PHE A 21 10.80 1.94 -1.09
CA PHE A 21 11.64 0.75 -0.97
C PHE A 21 12.67 0.59 -2.08
N GLY A 22 12.78 1.56 -3.01
CA GLY A 22 13.67 1.47 -4.16
C GLY A 22 13.33 0.28 -5.10
N MET A 23 12.07 -0.13 -5.14
CA MET A 23 11.58 -1.23 -5.96
C MET A 23 11.15 -0.75 -7.36
N PRO A 24 11.10 -1.65 -8.38
CA PRO A 24 10.69 -1.28 -9.73
C PRO A 24 9.30 -0.63 -9.79
N THR A 25 9.21 0.52 -10.45
CA THR A 25 7.96 1.28 -10.60
C THR A 25 7.26 1.04 -11.95
N ASP A 26 7.64 -0.02 -12.68
CA ASP A 26 6.91 -0.41 -13.88
C ASP A 26 5.46 -0.79 -13.54
N GLU A 27 4.55 -0.58 -14.49
CA GLU A 27 3.13 -0.67 -14.23
C GLU A 27 2.67 -2.08 -13.81
N ALA A 28 3.26 -3.13 -14.40
CA ALA A 28 2.92 -4.51 -14.07
C ALA A 28 3.27 -4.82 -12.61
N THR A 29 4.48 -4.47 -12.17
CA THR A 29 4.93 -4.67 -10.79
C THR A 29 4.13 -3.84 -9.79
N VAL A 30 3.80 -2.59 -10.13
CA VAL A 30 2.94 -1.73 -9.29
C VAL A 30 1.51 -2.31 -9.18
N ASN A 31 0.95 -2.86 -10.25
CA ASN A 31 -0.39 -3.44 -10.26
C ASN A 31 -0.50 -4.73 -9.44
N VAL A 32 0.56 -5.54 -9.38
CA VAL A 32 0.64 -6.69 -8.46
C VAL A 32 0.55 -6.22 -7.01
N THR A 33 1.34 -5.21 -6.63
CA THR A 33 1.28 -4.62 -5.28
C THR A 33 -0.10 -4.03 -4.98
N ARG A 34 -0.69 -3.28 -5.92
CA ARG A 34 -2.04 -2.72 -5.77
C ARG A 34 -3.09 -3.81 -5.50
N SER A 35 -3.05 -4.91 -6.24
CA SER A 35 -3.97 -6.04 -6.06
C SER A 35 -3.81 -6.69 -4.68
N ARG A 36 -2.56 -6.87 -4.21
CA ARG A 36 -2.26 -7.40 -2.87
C ARG A 36 -2.77 -6.47 -1.77
N LEU A 37 -2.57 -5.16 -1.90
CA LEU A 37 -3.08 -4.17 -0.95
C LEU A 37 -4.61 -4.17 -0.89
N GLY A 38 -5.29 -4.28 -2.05
CA GLY A 38 -6.74 -4.43 -2.10
C GLY A 38 -7.25 -5.69 -1.41
N ARG A 39 -6.51 -6.80 -1.51
CA ARG A 39 -6.81 -8.03 -0.76
C ARG A 39 -6.67 -7.82 0.76
N LEU A 40 -5.57 -7.20 1.21
CA LEU A 40 -5.35 -6.92 2.63
C LEU A 40 -6.39 -5.96 3.21
N ALA A 41 -6.86 -4.98 2.43
CA ALA A 41 -7.95 -4.10 2.84
C ALA A 41 -9.27 -4.88 3.02
N ARG A 42 -9.61 -5.76 2.08
CA ARG A 42 -10.80 -6.64 2.18
C ARG A 42 -10.73 -7.63 3.35
N GLN A 43 -9.53 -8.04 3.74
CA GLN A 43 -9.31 -8.88 4.92
C GLN A 43 -9.30 -8.07 6.23
N GLY A 44 -9.40 -6.75 6.17
CA GLY A 44 -9.46 -5.88 7.34
C GLY A 44 -8.11 -5.57 7.98
N PHE A 45 -6.99 -5.90 7.35
CA PHE A 45 -5.65 -5.50 7.82
C PHE A 45 -5.33 -4.03 7.51
N LEU A 46 -5.86 -3.52 6.40
CA LEU A 46 -5.70 -2.14 5.95
C LEU A 46 -7.06 -1.46 5.83
N THR A 47 -7.08 -0.15 5.98
CA THR A 47 -8.21 0.69 5.57
C THR A 47 -7.93 1.29 4.19
N GLN A 48 -8.99 1.66 3.48
CA GLN A 48 -8.89 2.31 2.18
C GLN A 48 -9.55 3.70 2.25
N PRO A 49 -8.85 4.73 2.80
CA PRO A 49 -9.42 6.07 2.99
C PRO A 49 -9.67 6.83 1.68
N GLY A 50 -9.21 6.30 0.54
CA GLY A 50 -9.48 6.87 -0.78
C GLY A 50 -9.11 5.89 -1.88
N ARG A 51 -9.50 6.19 -3.13
CA ARG A 51 -9.23 5.31 -4.28
C ARG A 51 -7.73 5.04 -4.41
N GLY A 52 -7.35 3.76 -4.31
CA GLY A 52 -5.95 3.32 -4.44
C GLY A 52 -5.02 3.76 -3.31
N ARG A 53 -5.56 4.27 -2.19
CA ARG A 53 -4.81 4.67 -1.00
C ARG A 53 -5.08 3.67 0.11
N TYR A 54 -4.02 3.15 0.72
CA TYR A 54 -4.09 2.14 1.76
C TYR A 54 -3.42 2.65 3.02
N GLN A 55 -4.00 2.38 4.18
CA GLN A 55 -3.47 2.83 5.48
C GLN A 55 -3.56 1.67 6.47
N LYS A 56 -2.66 1.64 7.45
CA LYS A 56 -2.76 0.68 8.56
C LYS A 56 -4.11 0.85 9.25
N ARG A 57 -4.84 -0.25 9.45
CA ARG A 57 -5.98 -0.23 10.37
C ARG A 57 -5.43 -0.12 11.78
N THR A 58 -5.84 0.93 12.48
CA THR A 58 -5.46 1.21 13.88
C THR A 58 -5.84 0.05 14.79
#